data_AF-A0A1I3YM94-F1
#
_entry.id   AF-A0A1I3YM94-F1
#
_cell.length_a   1.000
_cell.length_b   1.000
_cell.length_c   1.000
_cell.angle_alpha   90.00
_cell.angle_beta   90.00
_cell.angle_gamma   90.00
#
_symmetry.space_group_name_H-M   'P 1'
#
loop_
_entity.id
_entity.type
_entity.pdbx_description
1 polymer ?
#
loop_
_entity_poly.entity_id
_entity_poly.type
_entity_poly.pdbx_seq_one_letter_code
_entity_poly.pdbx_strand_id
1 'polypeptide(L)' 'MTLAMSLIRNLSYEHQQLVQAMLPQLLIALVNRLGGTVDMPAKELDATGGFNLAMQVFEDEKSFRFEVVKKAGLAGDGDR' A
#
# COMPACT_ATOMS: atom_id res chain seq x y z
N MET A 1 2.99 -17.74 0.64
CA MET A 1 1.61 -17.27 0.33
C MET A 1 1.65 -15.79 -0.01
N THR A 2 1.58 -15.49 -1.30
CA THR A 2 1.65 -14.15 -1.91
C THR A 2 0.28 -13.47 -1.82
N LEU A 3 -0.09 -12.94 -0.65
CA LEU A 3 -1.46 -12.46 -0.39
C LEU A 3 -1.75 -11.03 -0.87
N ALA A 4 -0.74 -10.19 -1.11
CA ALA A 4 -1.01 -8.77 -1.35
C ALA A 4 -1.40 -8.39 -2.80
N MET A 5 -0.90 -9.13 -3.80
CA MET A 5 -1.19 -8.84 -5.22
C MET A 5 -2.36 -9.66 -5.78
N SER A 6 -2.78 -10.73 -5.11
CA SER A 6 -3.88 -11.59 -5.54
C SER A 6 -5.27 -11.03 -5.19
N LEU A 7 -5.38 -10.23 -4.13
CA LEU A 7 -6.65 -9.63 -3.72
C LEU A 7 -7.16 -8.58 -4.71
N ILE A 8 -6.28 -7.81 -5.36
CA ILE A 8 -6.66 -6.77 -6.33
C ILE A 8 -7.18 -7.38 -7.65
N ARG A 9 -6.73 -8.59 -8.02
CA ARG A 9 -7.16 -9.27 -9.25
C ARG A 9 -8.58 -9.86 -9.16
N ASN A 10 -9.13 -10.00 -7.95
CA ASN A 10 -10.50 -10.49 -7.72
C ASN A 10 -11.50 -9.37 -7.37
N LEU A 11 -11.07 -8.11 -7.44
CA LEU A 11 -11.99 -6.98 -7.31
C LEU A 11 -12.73 -6.76 -8.62
N SER A 12 -14.05 -6.55 -8.54
CA SER A 12 -14.82 -6.11 -9.72
C SER A 12 -14.23 -4.80 -10.27
N TYR A 13 -14.45 -4.55 -11.56
CA TYR A 13 -13.94 -3.35 -12.24
C TYR A 13 -14.27 -2.05 -11.48
N GLU A 14 -15.47 -1.95 -10.92
CA GLU A 14 -15.91 -0.82 -10.10
C GLU A 14 -15.04 -0.62 -8.85
N HIS A 15 -14.68 -1.70 -8.15
CA HIS A 15 -13.81 -1.63 -6.98
C HIS A 15 -12.38 -1.23 -7.36
N GLN A 16 -11.88 -1.65 -8.52
CA GLN A 16 -10.56 -1.23 -9.01
C GLN A 16 -10.54 0.29 -9.30
N GLN A 17 -11.60 0.82 -9.89
CA GLN A 17 -11.73 2.27 -10.11
C GLN A 17 -11.81 3.04 -8.78
N LEU A 18 -12.52 2.51 -7.80
CA LEU A 18 -12.62 3.12 -6.48
C LEU A 18 -11.27 3.19 -5.76
N VAL A 19 -10.47 2.11 -5.83
CA VAL A 19 -9.10 2.08 -5.28
C VAL A 19 -8.21 3.09 -6.01
N GLN A 20 -8.29 3.19 -7.34
CA GLN A 20 -7.53 4.16 -8.12
C GLN A 20 -7.91 5.61 -7.76
N ALA A 21 -9.19 5.88 -7.53
CA ALA A 21 -9.66 7.19 -7.09
C ALA A 21 -9.23 7.55 -5.65
N MET A 22 -9.09 6.55 -4.78
CA MET A 22 -8.68 6.73 -3.39
C MET A 22 -7.19 7.06 -3.23
N LEU A 23 -6.32 6.50 -4.09
CA LEU A 23 -4.86 6.66 -3.96
C LEU A 23 -4.38 8.13 -3.97
N PRO A 24 -4.81 9.01 -4.90
CA PRO A 24 -4.44 10.42 -4.87
C PRO A 24 -4.89 11.13 -3.58
N GLN A 25 -6.11 10.83 -3.11
CA GLN A 25 -6.66 11.44 -1.90
C GLN A 25 -5.87 11.02 -0.66
N LEU A 26 -5.48 9.75 -0.58
CA LEU A 26 -4.64 9.23 0.49
C LEU A 26 -3.26 9.91 0.49
N LEU A 27 -2.62 10.04 -0.67
CA LEU A 27 -1.32 10.70 -0.78
C LEU A 27 -1.38 12.17 -0.33
N ILE A 28 -2.41 12.91 -0.74
CA ILE A 28 -2.64 14.30 -0.29
C ILE A 28 -2.78 14.34 1.23
N ALA A 29 -3.58 13.45 1.82
CA ALA A 29 -3.77 13.39 3.26
C ALA A 29 -2.46 13.12 4.01
N LEU A 30 -1.62 12.22 3.50
CA LEU A 30 -0.32 11.89 4.09
C LEU A 30 0.68 13.05 3.98
N VAL A 31 0.78 13.70 2.82
CA VAL A 31 1.65 14.87 2.62
C VAL A 31 1.24 16.02 3.53
N ASN A 32 -0.06 16.28 3.66
CA ASN A 32 -0.58 17.30 4.59
C ASN A 32 -0.21 16.99 6.05
N ARG A 33 -0.31 15.72 6.48
CA ARG A 33 0.11 15.29 7.84
C ARG A 33 1.60 15.47 8.09
N LEU A 34 2.42 15.44 7.05
CA LEU A 34 3.87 15.63 7.11
C LEU A 34 4.30 17.11 7.01
N GLY A 35 3.35 18.06 7.00
CA GLY A 35 3.64 19.50 6.94
C GLY A 35 3.37 20.15 5.58
N GLY A 36 2.69 19.45 4.66
CA GLY A 36 2.22 20.01 3.39
C GLY A 36 3.22 19.91 2.23
N THR A 37 4.47 19.52 2.49
CA THR A 37 5.47 19.25 1.45
C THR A 37 6.39 18.13 1.92
N VAL A 38 6.74 17.23 1.01
CA VAL A 38 7.65 16.10 1.28
C VAL A 38 8.64 16.00 0.13
N ASP A 39 9.93 16.11 0.46
CA ASP A 39 11.02 15.80 -0.45
C ASP A 39 11.41 14.32 -0.27
N MET A 40 11.23 13.52 -1.32
CA MET A 40 11.54 12.09 -1.29
C MET A 40 12.57 11.75 -2.38
N PRO A 41 13.76 11.26 -2.02
CA PRO A 41 14.73 10.74 -2.98
C PRO A 41 14.16 9.53 -3.75
N ALA A 42 14.42 9.46 -5.06
CA ALA A 42 13.96 8.33 -5.90
C ALA A 42 14.37 6.95 -5.34
N LYS A 43 15.57 6.84 -4.75
CA LYS A 43 16.07 5.61 -4.10
C LYS A 43 15.18 5.11 -2.96
N GLU A 44 14.46 6.00 -2.28
CA GLU A 44 13.56 5.61 -1.20
C GLU A 44 12.28 5.02 -1.76
N LEU A 45 11.77 5.57 -2.88
CA LEU A 45 10.64 5.00 -3.59
C LEU A 45 10.95 3.61 -4.12
N ASP A 46 12.13 3.42 -4.73
CA ASP A 46 12.57 2.13 -5.24
C ASP A 46 12.69 1.06 -4.13
N ALA A 47 13.12 1.47 -2.94
CA ALA A 47 13.23 0.59 -1.77
C ALA A 47 11.87 0.08 -1.25
N THR A 48 10.75 0.70 -1.66
CA THR A 48 9.40 0.24 -1.29
C THR A 48 8.98 -1.05 -2.01
N GLY A 49 9.70 -1.47 -3.05
CA GLY A 49 9.37 -2.65 -3.85
C GLY A 49 9.22 -3.95 -3.04
N GLY A 50 9.87 -4.05 -1.88
CA GLY A 50 9.77 -5.18 -0.94
C GLY A 50 8.58 -5.15 0.02
N PHE A 51 7.73 -4.12 -0.04
CA PHE A 51 6.66 -3.89 0.93
C PHE A 51 5.29 -3.76 0.27
N ASN A 52 4.24 -4.02 1.04
CA ASN A 52 2.85 -3.73 0.71
C ASN A 52 2.31 -2.73 1.71
N LEU A 53 1.36 -1.90 1.27
CA LEU A 53 0.52 -1.11 2.16
C LEU A 53 -0.75 -1.90 2.45
N ALA A 54 -0.89 -2.38 3.68
CA ALA A 54 -2.12 -2.98 4.18
C ALA A 54 -3.07 -1.90 4.69
N MET A 55 -4.37 -2.11 4.54
CA MET A 55 -5.42 -1.20 4.99
C MET A 55 -6.45 -1.98 5.81
N GLN A 56 -6.83 -1.42 6.95
CA GLN A 56 -7.94 -1.88 7.78
C GLN A 56 -8.94 -0.73 7.99
N VAL A 57 -10.23 -1.07 7.94
CA VAL A 57 -11.33 -0.12 8.17
C VAL A 57 -11.86 -0.32 9.58
N PHE A 58 -12.00 0.76 10.33
CA PHE A 58 -12.70 0.81 11.62
C PHE A 58 -13.99 1.59 11.43
N GLU A 59 -15.10 0.87 11.20
CA GLU A 59 -16.39 1.47 10.87
C GLU A 59 -16.94 2.34 12.01
N ASP A 60 -16.81 1.89 13.26
CA ASP A 60 -17.27 2.60 14.45
C ASP A 60 -16.58 3.96 14.62
N GLU A 61 -15.29 4.02 14.27
CA GLU A 61 -14.47 5.23 14.37
C GLU A 61 -14.45 6.04 13.06
N LYS A 62 -15.09 5.52 12.00
CA LYS A 62 -14.98 6.05 10.63
C LYS A 62 -13.53 6.32 10.24
N SER A 63 -12.63 5.42 10.64
CA SER A 63 -11.19 5.59 10.52
C SER A 63 -10.56 4.48 9.69
N PHE A 64 -9.44 4.79 9.06
CA PHE A 64 -8.63 3.83 8.30
C PHE A 64 -7.27 3.70 8.98
N ARG A 65 -6.83 2.47 9.20
CA ARG A 65 -5.47 2.16 9.59
C ARG A 65 -4.70 1.65 8.40
N PHE A 66 -3.52 2.21 8.19
CA PHE A 66 -2.58 1.80 7.17
C PHE A 66 -1.32 1.25 7.83
N GLU A 67 -0.83 0.12 7.34
CA GLU A 67 0.36 -0.55 7.85
C GLU A 67 1.28 -0.97 6.71
N VAL A 68 2.58 -0.76 6.87
CA VAL A 68 3.59 -1.23 5.92
C VAL A 68 3.99 -2.65 6.29
N VAL A 69 3.73 -3.60 5.40
CA VAL A 69 3.98 -5.03 5.61
C VAL A 69 5.01 -5.54 4.61
N LYS A 70 6.01 -6.30 5.07
CA LYS A 70 6.98 -6.94 4.17
C LYS A 70 6.28 -7.96 3.25
N LYS A 71 6.63 -7.96 1.97
CA LYS A 71 6.22 -9.04 1.06
C LYS A 71 6.85 -10.35 1.54
N ALA A 72 6.04 -11.39 1.72
CA ALA A 72 6.57 -12.73 1.96
C ALA A 72 7.43 -13.13 0.75
N GLY A 73 8.71 -13.41 0.99
CA GLY A 73 9.69 -13.57 -0.08
C GLY A 73 9.35 -14.69 -1.06
N LEU A 74 9.54 -14.40 -2.35
CA LEU A 74 10.18 -15.36 -3.26
C LEU A 74 11.63 -15.53 -2.78
N ALA A 75 11.81 -16.29 -1.69
CA ALA A 75 13.11 -16.87 -1.39
C ALA A 75 13.23 -18.12 -2.27
N GLY A 76 13.71 -17.92 -3.50
CA GLY A 76 14.17 -19.02 -4.35
C GLY A 76 15.66 -19.24 -4.10
N ASP A 77 16.01 -20.52 -3.98
CA ASP A 77 17.33 -21.15 -4.11
C ASP A 77 18.54 -20.58 -3.35
N GLY A 78 18.97 -21.37 -2.37
CA GLY A 78 20.27 -21.27 -1.75
C GLY A 78 20.39 -22.24 -0.59
N ASP A 79 20.97 -23.41 -0.88
CA ASP A 79 21.51 -24.39 0.06
C ASP A 79 20.56 -25.51 0.55
N ARG A 80 20.47 -26.59 -0.25
CA ARG A 80 20.83 -27.98 0.13
C ARG A 80 20.68 -28.96 -1.03
#